data_AF-A0A3B8QUA3-F1
#
_entry.id   AF-A0A3B8QUA3-F1
#
_cell.length_a   1.000
_cell.length_b   1.000
_cell.length_c   1.000
_cell.angle_alpha   90.00
_cell.angle_beta   90.00
_cell.angle_gamma   90.00
#
_symmetry.space_group_name_H-M   'P 1'
#
loop_
_entity.id
_entity.type
_entity.pdbx_description
1 polymer ?
#
loop_
_entity_poly.entity_id
_entity_poly.type
_entity_poly.pdbx_seq_one_letter_code
_entity_poly.pdbx_strand_id
1 'polypeptide(L)'
;MIDATDFEKRKAELWRHVVDGQPLASDDSVNSPVHYNSAGIECIEAMSAMVEPSEVPPHEAYCWQNAFKYLWRWPYKNGLEDLKKARWYIDRLIYLKERIGQ
;
A
#
# COMPACT_ATOMS: atom_id res chain seq x y z
N MET A 1 18.00 -17.57 2.82
CA MET A 1 18.22 -17.08 1.44
C MET A 1 17.07 -17.61 0.61
N ILE A 2 16.14 -16.73 0.22
CA ILE A 2 15.06 -17.09 -0.71
C ILE A 2 15.71 -17.11 -2.10
N ASP A 3 15.66 -18.26 -2.76
CA ASP A 3 16.16 -18.45 -4.12
C ASP A 3 15.28 -17.66 -5.11
N ALA A 4 15.87 -17.05 -6.14
CA ALA A 4 15.17 -16.37 -7.22
C ALA A 4 14.10 -17.27 -7.89
N THR A 5 14.25 -18.59 -7.83
CA THR A 5 13.23 -19.52 -8.31
C THR A 5 11.98 -19.60 -7.43
N ASP A 6 12.08 -19.22 -6.14
CA ASP A 6 10.94 -19.19 -5.20
C ASP A 6 10.05 -17.96 -5.44
N PHE A 7 10.67 -16.81 -5.78
CA PHE A 7 9.95 -15.58 -6.11
C PHE A 7 9.10 -15.71 -7.39
N GLU A 8 9.67 -16.28 -8.45
CA GLU A 8 8.93 -16.47 -9.71
C GLU A 8 7.83 -17.54 -9.60
N LYS A 9 8.03 -18.58 -8.77
CA LYS A 9 6.97 -19.54 -8.44
C LYS A 9 5.82 -18.88 -7.68
N ARG A 10 6.15 -18.05 -6.70
CA ARG A 10 5.15 -17.31 -5.91
C ARG A 10 4.35 -16.33 -6.76
N LYS A 11 5.00 -15.66 -7.71
CA LYS A 11 4.37 -14.79 -8.71
C LYS A 11 3.41 -15.56 -9.63
N ALA A 12 3.77 -16.78 -10.05
CA ALA A 12 2.91 -17.63 -10.87
C ALA A 12 1.70 -18.17 -10.09
N GLU A 13 1.86 -18.50 -8.81
CA GLU A 13 0.76 -18.90 -7.91
C GLU A 13 -0.18 -17.73 -7.61
N LEU A 14 0.36 -16.53 -7.38
CA LEU A 14 -0.41 -15.29 -7.23
C LEU A 14 -1.23 -14.99 -8.49
N TRP A 15 -0.63 -15.14 -9.67
CA TRP A 15 -1.32 -14.89 -10.94
C TRP A 15 -2.47 -15.86 -11.19
N ARG A 16 -2.38 -17.13 -10.76
CA ARG A 16 -3.49 -18.10 -10.84
C ARG A 16 -4.67 -17.72 -9.95
N HIS A 17 -4.42 -17.27 -8.74
CA HIS A 17 -5.50 -16.89 -7.81
C HIS A 17 -6.25 -15.62 -8.27
N VAL A 18 -5.55 -14.66 -8.87
CA VAL A 18 -6.15 -13.46 -9.45
C VAL A 18 -7.05 -13.78 -10.66
N VAL A 19 -6.71 -14.81 -11.44
CA VAL A 19 -7.45 -15.21 -12.64
C VAL A 19 -8.69 -16.06 -12.31
N ASP A 20 -8.62 -16.92 -11.28
CA ASP A 20 -9.67 -17.90 -10.97
C ASP A 20 -10.71 -17.45 -9.93
N GLY A 21 -10.57 -16.23 -9.37
CA GLY A 21 -11.62 -15.55 -8.60
C GLY A 21 -12.15 -16.32 -7.38
N GLN A 22 -11.35 -17.21 -6.78
CA GLN A 22 -11.75 -17.94 -5.58
C GLN A 22 -11.65 -17.02 -4.36
N PRO A 23 -12.74 -16.81 -3.59
CA PRO A 23 -12.68 -15.96 -2.42
C PRO A 23 -11.99 -16.73 -1.29
N LEU A 24 -10.82 -16.27 -0.86
CA LEU A 24 -10.28 -16.64 0.45
C LEU A 24 -11.14 -15.91 1.49
N ALA A 25 -12.29 -16.49 1.80
CA ALA A 25 -13.15 -16.04 2.88
C ALA A 25 -12.46 -16.36 4.23
N SER A 26 -11.58 -15.47 4.66
CA SER A 26 -11.34 -15.22 6.08
C SER A 26 -11.73 -13.77 6.35
N ASP A 27 -12.85 -13.57 7.05
CA ASP A 27 -13.32 -12.27 7.54
C ASP A 27 -12.43 -11.76 8.69
N ASP A 28 -11.11 -11.87 8.51
CA ASP A 28 -10.13 -11.31 9.42
C ASP A 28 -9.93 -9.84 9.05
N SER A 29 -10.74 -8.99 9.67
CA SER A 29 -10.67 -7.54 9.52
C SER A 29 -9.29 -6.92 9.83
N VAL A 30 -8.40 -7.68 10.50
CA VAL A 30 -7.08 -7.24 10.91
C VAL A 30 -6.01 -7.73 9.93
N ASN A 31 -6.01 -9.01 9.58
CA ASN A 31 -4.95 -9.62 8.77
C ASN A 31 -5.30 -9.75 7.27
N SER A 32 -6.57 -9.64 6.89
CA SER A 32 -7.01 -9.73 5.48
C SER A 32 -8.33 -8.97 5.19
N PRO A 33 -8.42 -7.66 5.52
CA PRO A 33 -9.59 -6.87 5.17
C PRO A 33 -9.86 -6.89 3.65
N VAL A 34 -11.08 -7.30 3.27
CA VAL A 34 -11.57 -7.44 1.87
C VAL A 34 -11.30 -6.21 1.00
N HIS A 35 -11.23 -5.04 1.62
CA HIS A 35 -10.98 -3.75 0.99
C HIS A 35 -9.49 -3.36 0.95
N TYR A 36 -8.55 -4.29 1.09
CA TYR A 36 -7.13 -4.02 0.79
C TYR A 36 -6.49 -5.09 -0.10
N ASN A 37 -7.24 -6.14 -0.48
CA ASN A 37 -6.72 -7.35 -1.12
C ASN A 37 -7.35 -7.63 -2.51
N SER A 38 -7.54 -6.60 -3.34
CA SER A 38 -8.16 -6.80 -4.67
C SER A 38 -7.22 -7.43 -5.72
N ALA A 39 -5.92 -7.56 -5.43
CA ALA A 39 -4.90 -8.01 -6.39
C ALA A 39 -3.89 -9.04 -5.80
N GLY A 40 -4.16 -9.62 -4.63
CA GLY A 40 -3.27 -10.59 -3.98
C GLY A 40 -2.03 -9.98 -3.32
N ILE A 41 -1.99 -8.66 -3.15
CA ILE A 41 -0.94 -7.93 -2.41
C ILE A 41 -1.63 -7.12 -1.32
N GLU A 42 -1.19 -7.30 -0.07
CA GLU A 42 -1.70 -6.52 1.05
C GLU A 42 -1.13 -5.09 0.99
N CYS A 43 -1.98 -4.09 1.28
CA CYS A 43 -1.57 -2.68 1.23
C CYS A 43 -0.35 -2.38 2.12
N ILE A 44 -0.19 -3.10 3.24
CA ILE A 44 0.95 -2.95 4.13
C ILE A 44 2.26 -3.45 3.50
N GLU A 45 2.22 -4.56 2.75
CA GLU A 45 3.40 -5.09 2.05
C GLU A 45 3.83 -4.13 0.93
N ALA A 46 2.86 -3.58 0.19
CA ALA A 46 3.15 -2.57 -0.82
C ALA A 46 3.79 -1.30 -0.22
N MET A 47 3.30 -0.85 0.94
CA MET A 47 3.87 0.30 1.66
C MET A 47 5.28 0.02 2.19
N SER A 48 5.54 -1.17 2.74
CA SER A 48 6.88 -1.61 3.16
C SER A 48 7.84 -1.62 1.98
N ALA A 49 7.48 -2.30 0.88
CA ALA A 49 8.32 -2.37 -0.33
C ALA A 49 8.61 -0.99 -0.95
N MET A 50 7.68 -0.05 -0.79
CA MET A 50 7.83 1.33 -1.24
C MET A 50 8.81 2.14 -0.37
N VAL A 51 8.75 1.97 0.97
CA VAL A 51 9.51 2.81 1.92
C VAL A 51 10.87 2.24 2.31
N GLU A 52 10.98 0.93 2.53
CA GLU A 52 12.22 0.28 2.99
C GLU A 52 13.46 0.56 2.12
N PRO A 53 13.37 0.60 0.77
CA PRO A 53 14.53 0.94 -0.05
C PRO A 53 14.79 2.45 -0.17
N SER A 54 13.94 3.30 0.42
CA SER A 54 14.05 4.76 0.29
C SER A 54 14.81 5.38 1.46
N GLU A 55 15.73 6.32 1.18
CA GLU A 55 16.43 7.12 2.21
C GLU A 55 15.58 8.33 2.64
N VAL A 56 14.34 8.07 3.06
CA VAL A 56 13.36 9.10 3.44
C VAL A 56 13.25 9.20 4.97
N PRO A 57 13.32 10.40 5.58
CA PRO A 57 13.14 10.57 7.01
C PRO A 57 11.84 9.94 7.54
N PRO A 58 11.81 9.42 8.79
CA PRO A 58 10.67 8.64 9.30
C PRO A 58 9.31 9.33 9.19
N HIS A 59 9.23 10.63 9.50
CA HIS A 59 7.96 11.37 9.40
C HIS A 59 7.54 11.56 7.94
N GLU A 60 8.47 11.80 7.02
CA GLU A 60 8.15 11.93 5.60
C GLU A 60 7.62 10.61 5.03
N ALA A 61 8.27 9.50 5.38
CA ALA A 61 7.84 8.15 5.03
C ALA A 61 6.43 7.85 5.59
N TYR A 62 6.13 8.29 6.81
CA TYR A 62 4.78 8.18 7.39
C TYR A 62 3.74 8.97 6.58
N CYS A 63 4.06 10.20 6.16
CA CYS A 63 3.16 11.00 5.33
C CYS A 63 2.91 10.32 3.98
N TRP A 64 3.97 9.81 3.34
CA TRP A 64 3.89 9.10 2.08
C TRP A 64 3.03 7.84 2.16
N GLN A 65 3.25 6.97 3.16
CA GLN A 65 2.47 5.75 3.37
C GLN A 65 0.98 6.05 3.61
N ASN A 66 0.65 7.09 4.38
CA ASN A 66 -0.74 7.45 4.59
C ASN A 66 -1.40 7.98 3.31
N ALA A 67 -0.71 8.82 2.53
CA ALA A 67 -1.22 9.27 1.24
C ALA A 67 -1.50 8.09 0.31
N PHE A 68 -0.54 7.16 0.21
CA PHE A 68 -0.70 5.92 -0.57
C PHE A 68 -1.89 5.10 -0.09
N LYS A 69 -2.01 4.83 1.22
CA LYS A 69 -3.13 4.09 1.80
C LYS A 69 -4.48 4.69 1.41
N TYR A 70 -4.63 6.01 1.45
CA TYR A 70 -5.89 6.65 1.06
C TYR A 70 -6.14 6.61 -0.45
N LEU A 71 -5.10 6.73 -1.27
CA LEU A 71 -5.19 6.55 -2.74
C LEU A 71 -5.48 5.11 -3.14
N TRP A 72 -5.03 4.14 -2.35
CA TRP A 72 -5.40 2.75 -2.53
C TRP A 72 -6.87 2.55 -2.15
N ARG A 73 -7.30 3.16 -1.02
CA ARG A 73 -8.60 2.94 -0.38
C ARG A 73 -9.83 3.60 -1.01
N TRP A 74 -9.65 4.74 -1.68
CA TRP A 74 -10.77 5.57 -2.11
C TRP A 74 -11.80 4.89 -3.03
N PRO A 75 -11.45 3.99 -3.98
CA PRO A 75 -12.43 3.46 -4.93
C PRO A 75 -13.50 2.58 -4.29
N TYR A 76 -13.26 2.08 -3.06
CA TYR A 76 -14.07 1.03 -2.46
C TYR A 76 -14.42 1.26 -0.97
N LYS A 77 -14.00 2.39 -0.36
CA LYS A 77 -14.37 2.72 1.04
C LYS A 77 -15.03 4.09 1.22
N ASN A 78 -14.27 5.18 1.19
CA ASN A 78 -14.78 6.51 1.56
C ASN A 78 -14.75 7.53 0.40
N GLY A 79 -14.39 7.13 -0.82
CA GLY A 79 -14.45 8.00 -2.01
C GLY A 79 -13.71 9.34 -1.83
N LEU A 80 -14.43 10.45 -2.03
CA LEU A 80 -13.89 11.81 -1.95
C LEU A 80 -13.21 12.14 -0.62
N GLU A 81 -13.67 11.58 0.50
CA GLU A 81 -13.06 11.81 1.80
C GLU A 81 -11.63 11.29 1.85
N ASP A 82 -11.38 10.11 1.28
CA ASP A 82 -10.04 9.54 1.20
C ASP A 82 -9.14 10.35 0.27
N LEU A 83 -9.67 10.85 -0.85
CA LEU A 83 -8.92 11.77 -1.72
C LEU A 83 -8.52 13.06 -0.98
N LYS A 84 -9.39 13.60 -0.12
CA LYS A 84 -9.05 14.77 0.72
C LYS A 84 -7.99 14.44 1.77
N LYS A 85 -8.07 13.26 2.39
CA LYS A 85 -7.05 12.79 3.34
C LYS A 85 -5.71 12.55 2.66
N ALA A 86 -5.69 11.94 1.49
CA ALA A 86 -4.48 11.76 0.69
C ALA A 86 -3.80 13.11 0.40
N ARG A 87 -4.56 14.09 -0.08
CA ARG A 87 -4.08 15.46 -0.32
C ARG A 87 -3.46 16.08 0.93
N TRP A 88 -4.13 15.98 2.07
CA TRP A 88 -3.64 16.54 3.34
C TRP A 88 -2.25 16.00 3.72
N TYR A 89 -2.00 14.70 3.51
CA TYR A 89 -0.69 14.10 3.77
C TYR A 89 0.38 14.51 2.75
N ILE A 90 0.01 14.69 1.49
CA ILE A 90 0.90 15.21 0.44
C ILE A 90 1.27 16.67 0.73
N ASP A 91 0.30 17.52 1.08
CA ASP A 91 0.55 18.93 1.42
C ASP A 91 1.53 19.05 2.59
N ARG A 92 1.39 18.20 3.63
CA ARG A 92 2.38 18.12 4.73
C ARG A 92 3.77 17.71 4.25
N LEU A 93 3.86 16.71 3.37
CA LEU A 93 5.13 16.23 2.86
C LEU A 93 5.85 17.32 2.05
N ILE A 94 5.11 18.05 1.21
CA ILE A 94 5.59 19.21 0.47
C ILE A 94 6.12 20.27 1.45
N TYR A 95 5.34 20.63 2.47
CA TYR A 95 5.74 21.59 3.48
C TYR A 95 7.04 21.19 4.21
N LEU A 96 7.21 19.90 4.54
CA LEU A 96 8.45 19.40 5.15
C LEU A 96 9.65 19.57 4.21
N LYS A 97 9.48 19.27 2.91
CA LYS A 97 10.55 19.42 1.92
C LYS A 97 10.92 20.87 1.64
N GLU A 98 9.94 21.76 1.56
CA GLU A 98 10.17 23.20 1.37
C GLU A 98 10.90 23.85 2.55
N ARG A 99 10.69 23.34 3.78
CA ARG A 99 11.37 23.85 4.98
C ARG A 99 12.80 23.36 5.18
N ILE A 100 13.13 22.17 4.66
CA ILE A 100 14.49 21.61 4.75
C ILE A 100 15.38 22.13 3.59
N GLY A 101 14.76 22.62 2.51
CA GLY A 101 15.45 23.29 1.40
C GLY A 101 15.78 24.78 1.65
N GLN A 102 15.54 25.30 2.85
CA GLN A 102 15.98 26.61 3.35
C GLN A 102 17.07 26.43 4.40
#